data_AF-A0A919QXL5-F1
#
_entry.id   AF-A0A919QXL5-F1
#
_cell.length_a   1.000
_cell.length_b   1.000
_cell.length_c   1.000
_cell.angle_alpha   90.00
_cell.angle_beta   90.00
_cell.angle_gamma   90.00
#
_symmetry.space_group_name_H-M   'P 1'
#
loop_
_entity.id
_entity.type
_entity.pdbx_description
1 polymer ?
#
loop_
_entity_poly.entity_id
_entity_poly.type
_entity_poly.pdbx_seq_one_letter_code
_entity_poly.pdbx_strand_id
1 'polypeptide(L)'
;MRHEPDTRRLPRRSLLAGAAVLGLSAATAEAALSPAPAAAENRYSLNGWRFCVNCFGLFLVDYTVERSYCPRTRGAHQAMGWIFQLTYNVSDPGIGEGSKVQSNWRHCYRCAGLYWALTDAPRCPAGGAHAYIRPSSGGPRQFLLTHDVGEPAGTQHQWRYCFKCSVLFYNGYAYRNEYGLCPYDFVWGHTAAGFDFALPVSAY
;
A
#
# COMPACT_ATOMS: atom_id res chain seq x y z
N MET A 1 -16.74 -57.34 42.76
CA MET A 1 -15.76 -56.93 43.79
C MET A 1 -15.75 -55.41 43.75
N ARG A 2 -16.56 -54.76 44.60
CA ARG A 2 -16.17 -53.98 45.81
C ARG A 2 -15.10 -52.93 45.47
N HIS A 3 -15.22 -51.63 45.71
CA HIS A 3 -16.01 -50.88 46.70
C HIS A 3 -16.16 -49.43 46.20
N GLU A 4 -17.33 -48.84 46.40
CA GLU A 4 -17.58 -47.38 46.36
C GLU A 4 -17.26 -46.78 47.76
N PRO A 5 -17.48 -45.47 47.96
CA PRO A 5 -16.49 -44.42 48.14
C PRO A 5 -16.29 -44.07 49.64
N ASP A 6 -15.59 -42.97 49.92
CA ASP A 6 -16.03 -41.90 50.83
C ASP A 6 -14.91 -41.33 51.73
N THR A 7 -15.09 -40.04 51.97
CA THR A 7 -14.74 -39.29 53.18
C THR A 7 -13.33 -38.75 53.41
N ARG A 8 -13.33 -37.41 53.35
CA ARG A 8 -13.06 -36.50 54.49
C ARG A 8 -11.61 -36.16 54.84
N ARG A 9 -11.43 -34.83 54.84
CA ARG A 9 -10.87 -33.97 55.91
C ARG A 9 -9.35 -33.96 56.08
N LEU A 10 -8.81 -32.76 55.82
CA LEU A 10 -7.53 -32.25 56.31
C LEU A 10 -7.43 -32.33 57.85
N PRO A 11 -6.19 -32.40 58.39
CA PRO A 11 -5.81 -31.41 59.40
C PRO A 11 -4.38 -30.85 59.26
N ARG A 12 -4.15 -29.83 60.10
CA ARG A 12 -3.11 -28.80 60.14
C ARG A 12 -1.80 -29.22 60.84
N ARG A 13 -0.74 -28.42 60.54
CA ARG A 13 0.40 -28.01 61.41
C ARG A 13 1.48 -29.09 61.63
N SER A 14 2.80 -28.86 61.53
CA SER A 14 3.66 -27.68 61.72
C SER A 14 5.08 -27.95 61.19
N LEU A 15 5.86 -26.91 60.87
CA LEU A 15 7.22 -26.61 61.40
C LEU A 15 8.12 -25.87 60.38
N LEU A 16 8.80 -24.87 60.93
CA LEU A 16 9.72 -23.92 60.31
C LEU A 16 11.13 -24.51 60.11
N ALA A 17 11.79 -24.12 59.02
CA ALA A 17 13.22 -23.81 58.90
C ALA A 17 13.42 -23.30 57.45
N GLY A 18 13.89 -22.10 57.14
CA GLY A 18 15.08 -21.43 57.66
C GLY A 18 16.22 -21.62 56.65
N ALA A 19 16.34 -20.75 55.65
CA ALA A 19 17.57 -20.63 54.84
C ALA A 19 17.65 -19.27 54.13
N ALA A 20 18.52 -18.42 54.69
CA ALA A 20 19.35 -17.38 54.10
C ALA A 20 18.97 -16.74 52.75
N VAL A 21 18.65 -15.45 52.82
CA VAL A 21 18.79 -14.50 51.71
C VAL A 21 20.28 -14.29 51.45
N LEU A 22 20.79 -14.81 50.33
CA LEU A 22 22.00 -14.31 49.70
C LEU A 22 21.58 -13.49 48.49
N GLY A 23 21.53 -12.17 48.67
CA GLY A 23 21.32 -11.22 47.60
C GLY A 23 22.51 -11.23 46.66
N LEU A 24 22.41 -11.94 45.54
CA LEU A 24 23.21 -11.64 44.36
C LEU A 24 22.47 -10.59 43.56
N SER A 25 22.93 -9.35 43.64
CA SER A 25 22.52 -8.31 42.70
C SER A 25 23.15 -8.64 41.36
N ALA A 26 22.44 -9.38 40.51
CA ALA A 26 22.78 -9.48 39.09
C ALA A 26 22.46 -8.12 38.47
N ALA A 27 23.47 -7.28 38.30
CA ALA A 27 23.37 -6.09 37.46
C ALA A 27 23.10 -6.58 36.02
N THR A 28 21.85 -6.48 35.58
CA THR A 28 21.52 -6.65 34.16
C THR A 28 22.09 -5.45 33.43
N ALA A 29 23.23 -5.64 32.77
CA ALA A 29 23.71 -4.71 31.76
C ALA A 29 22.71 -4.75 30.59
N GLU A 30 21.66 -3.93 30.67
CA GLU A 30 20.85 -3.58 29.52
C GLU A 30 21.74 -2.75 28.60
N ALA A 31 22.46 -3.42 27.71
CA ALA A 31 23.00 -2.78 26.54
C ALA A 31 21.80 -2.25 25.75
N ALA A 32 21.46 -0.98 25.95
CA ALA A 32 20.52 -0.27 25.12
C ALA A 32 21.09 -0.25 23.70
N LEU A 33 20.68 -1.22 22.87
CA LEU A 33 20.79 -1.08 21.43
C LEU A 33 19.94 0.13 21.07
N SER A 34 20.60 1.29 20.97
CA SER A 34 20.00 2.45 20.32
C SER A 34 19.51 1.97 18.96
N PRO A 35 18.24 2.22 18.58
CA PRO A 35 17.82 1.90 17.23
C PRO A 35 18.77 2.63 16.29
N ALA A 36 19.38 1.89 15.37
CA ALA A 36 20.15 2.50 14.30
C ALA A 36 19.26 3.56 13.66
N PRO A 37 19.76 4.80 13.41
CA PRO A 37 18.97 5.78 12.71
C PRO A 37 18.50 5.12 11.41
N ALA A 38 17.18 5.12 11.17
CA ALA A 38 16.63 4.62 9.93
C ALA A 38 17.44 5.27 8.80
N ALA A 39 18.23 4.47 8.08
CA ALA A 39 19.05 4.99 7.01
C ALA A 39 18.14 5.80 6.10
N ALA A 40 18.49 7.07 5.88
CA ALA A 40 17.68 7.96 5.06
C ALA A 40 17.49 7.28 3.69
N GLU A 41 16.26 6.93 3.39
CA GLU A 41 15.90 6.26 2.16
C GLU A 41 16.01 7.26 1.00
N ASN A 42 16.71 6.86 -0.06
CA ASN A 42 16.80 7.68 -1.26
C ASN A 42 15.44 7.73 -1.98
N ARG A 43 14.92 8.94 -2.12
CA ARG A 43 13.69 9.25 -2.84
C ARG A 43 14.00 9.91 -4.17
N TYR A 44 13.22 9.54 -5.17
CA TYR A 44 13.32 10.02 -6.54
C TYR A 44 11.95 10.47 -7.02
N SER A 45 11.91 11.15 -8.15
CA SER A 45 10.66 11.61 -8.75
C SER A 45 10.54 11.13 -10.19
N LEU A 46 9.36 10.67 -10.57
CA LEU A 46 9.04 10.24 -11.93
C LEU A 46 7.90 11.08 -12.49
N ASN A 47 8.19 11.82 -13.56
CA ASN A 47 7.20 12.52 -14.36
C ASN A 47 6.53 11.58 -15.37
N GLY A 48 5.50 12.07 -16.05
CA GLY A 48 4.84 11.36 -17.16
C GLY A 48 3.60 10.57 -16.74
N TRP A 49 3.15 10.69 -15.49
CA TRP A 49 1.87 10.15 -15.05
C TRP A 49 0.74 11.01 -15.61
N ARG A 50 -0.28 10.35 -16.18
CA ARG A 50 -1.39 11.01 -16.86
C ARG A 50 -2.71 10.39 -16.42
N PHE A 51 -3.75 11.21 -16.42
CA PHE A 51 -5.13 10.76 -16.28
C PHE A 51 -5.63 10.20 -17.62
N CYS A 52 -6.25 9.02 -17.60
CA CYS A 52 -6.91 8.46 -18.77
C CYS A 52 -8.39 8.87 -18.83
N VAL A 53 -8.81 9.56 -19.88
CA VAL A 53 -10.22 10.01 -20.02
C VAL A 53 -11.23 8.86 -20.15
N ASN A 54 -10.78 7.67 -20.53
CA ASN A 54 -11.67 6.54 -20.79
C ASN A 54 -11.95 5.66 -19.57
N CYS A 55 -10.93 5.41 -18.74
CA CYS A 55 -11.08 4.58 -17.55
C CYS A 55 -10.90 5.37 -16.25
N PHE A 56 -10.48 6.62 -16.31
CA PHE A 56 -10.13 7.48 -15.18
C PHE A 56 -8.95 6.97 -14.34
N GLY A 57 -8.28 5.91 -14.77
CA GLY A 57 -7.06 5.42 -14.12
C GLY A 57 -5.88 6.37 -14.31
N LEU A 58 -5.00 6.41 -13.31
CA LEU A 58 -3.67 7.00 -13.47
C LEU A 58 -2.77 5.99 -14.19
N PHE A 59 -2.15 6.42 -15.28
CA PHE A 59 -1.22 5.58 -16.05
C PHE A 59 0.08 6.33 -16.36
N LEU A 60 1.16 5.59 -16.53
CA LEU A 60 2.46 6.15 -16.92
C LEU A 60 2.59 6.17 -18.44
N VAL A 61 2.91 7.33 -19.00
CA VAL A 61 3.36 7.46 -20.40
C VAL A 61 4.86 7.17 -20.44
N ASP A 62 5.21 5.91 -20.65
CA ASP A 62 6.58 5.48 -20.91
C ASP A 62 6.67 4.66 -22.22
N TYR A 63 7.81 4.05 -22.47
CA TYR A 63 8.05 3.24 -23.68
C TYR A 63 7.15 1.98 -23.79
N THR A 64 6.40 1.62 -22.76
CA THR A 64 5.45 0.51 -22.75
C THR A 64 4.02 0.94 -23.09
N VAL A 65 3.71 2.24 -23.07
CA VAL A 65 2.34 2.76 -23.12
C VAL A 65 1.59 2.40 -24.41
N GLU A 66 2.28 2.38 -25.55
CA GLU A 66 1.68 2.03 -26.84
C GLU A 66 1.23 0.56 -26.91
N ARG A 67 1.82 -0.29 -26.06
CA ARG A 67 1.45 -1.71 -25.92
C ARG A 67 0.62 -1.97 -24.66
N SER A 68 0.24 -0.91 -23.94
CA SER A 68 -0.54 -1.02 -22.72
C SER A 68 -2.01 -1.36 -23.01
N TYR A 69 -2.68 -1.93 -22.00
CA TYR A 69 -4.09 -2.28 -22.07
C TYR A 69 -4.97 -1.34 -21.23
N CYS A 70 -5.72 -0.46 -21.90
CA CYS A 70 -6.84 0.29 -21.35
C CYS A 70 -8.12 -0.52 -21.49
N PRO A 71 -8.92 -0.69 -20.42
CA PRO A 71 -10.11 -1.56 -20.45
C PRO A 71 -11.24 -1.06 -21.36
N ARG A 72 -11.26 0.24 -21.71
CA ARG A 72 -12.24 0.82 -22.64
C ARG A 72 -11.83 0.63 -24.10
N THR A 73 -10.59 0.99 -24.45
CA THR A 73 -10.11 0.99 -25.84
C THR A 73 -9.52 -0.36 -26.26
N ARG A 74 -9.21 -1.24 -25.28
CA ARG A 74 -8.47 -2.49 -25.46
C ARG A 74 -7.07 -2.29 -26.05
N GLY A 75 -6.53 -1.08 -25.94
CA GLY A 75 -5.20 -0.69 -26.39
C GLY A 75 -4.66 0.46 -25.53
N ALA A 76 -3.89 1.37 -26.10
CA ALA A 76 -3.28 2.47 -25.35
C ALA A 76 -4.32 3.35 -24.61
N HIS A 77 -3.89 3.89 -23.46
CA HIS A 77 -4.66 4.89 -22.72
C HIS A 77 -4.68 6.23 -23.46
N GLN A 78 -5.75 7.00 -23.25
CA GLN A 78 -5.87 8.35 -23.81
C GLN A 78 -5.68 9.38 -22.71
N ALA A 79 -4.53 10.05 -22.73
CA ALA A 79 -4.17 11.08 -21.77
C ALA A 79 -5.07 12.32 -21.90
N MET A 80 -5.46 12.90 -20.76
CA MET A 80 -6.14 14.19 -20.70
C MET A 80 -5.74 14.97 -19.44
N GLY A 81 -5.76 16.30 -19.54
CA GLY A 81 -5.43 17.18 -18.43
C GLY A 81 -3.95 17.14 -18.08
N TRP A 82 -3.66 17.25 -16.78
CA TRP A 82 -2.33 17.48 -16.22
C TRP A 82 -1.35 16.30 -16.37
N ILE A 83 -0.06 16.63 -16.28
CA ILE A 83 1.04 15.70 -15.98
C ILE A 83 1.27 15.69 -14.47
N PHE A 84 1.37 14.50 -13.89
CA PHE A 84 1.71 14.31 -12.49
C PHE A 84 3.15 13.83 -12.33
N GLN A 85 3.75 14.23 -11.21
CA GLN A 85 5.06 13.77 -10.77
C GLN A 85 4.89 12.97 -9.48
N LEU A 86 5.28 11.70 -9.51
CA LEU A 86 5.20 10.84 -8.32
C LEU A 86 6.56 10.59 -7.72
N THR A 87 6.60 10.65 -6.39
CA THR A 87 7.76 10.25 -5.60
C THR A 87 7.85 8.72 -5.53
N TYR A 88 9.04 8.18 -5.66
CA TYR A 88 9.30 6.74 -5.54
C TYR A 88 10.62 6.46 -4.86
N ASN A 89 10.76 5.22 -4.38
CA ASN A 89 12.01 4.66 -3.90
C ASN A 89 12.23 3.26 -4.51
N VAL A 90 13.36 2.65 -4.19
CA VAL A 90 13.77 1.32 -4.68
C VAL A 90 14.08 0.46 -3.47
N SER A 91 13.03 -0.09 -2.85
CA SER A 91 13.09 -0.76 -1.55
C SER A 91 11.96 -1.78 -1.39
N ASP A 92 12.04 -2.59 -0.35
CA ASP A 92 10.98 -3.56 -0.02
C ASP A 92 9.67 -2.87 0.37
N PRO A 93 8.50 -3.54 0.20
CA PRO A 93 7.20 -2.99 0.56
C PRO A 93 7.17 -2.38 1.97
N GLY A 94 6.53 -1.23 2.14
CA GLY A 94 6.39 -0.58 3.45
C GLY A 94 7.47 0.47 3.74
N ILE A 95 8.63 0.39 3.08
CA ILE A 95 9.69 1.39 3.27
C ILE A 95 9.24 2.73 2.68
N GLY A 96 9.25 3.77 3.51
CA GLY A 96 8.78 5.12 3.17
C GLY A 96 7.32 5.41 3.53
N GLU A 97 6.60 4.42 4.08
CA GLU A 97 5.27 4.60 4.66
C GLU A 97 5.30 5.56 5.87
N GLY A 98 4.23 6.32 6.05
CA GLY A 98 4.04 7.20 7.19
C GLY A 98 2.58 7.56 7.39
N SER A 99 2.28 8.40 8.39
CA SER A 99 0.90 8.77 8.74
C SER A 99 0.10 9.47 7.63
N LYS A 100 0.79 9.99 6.62
CA LYS A 100 0.23 10.69 5.45
C LYS A 100 0.84 10.23 4.14
N VAL A 101 1.53 9.08 4.13
CA VAL A 101 2.19 8.53 2.95
C VAL A 101 1.94 7.04 2.92
N GLN A 102 1.30 6.57 1.85
CA GLN A 102 1.12 5.15 1.60
C GLN A 102 2.18 4.66 0.61
N SER A 103 2.88 3.59 0.98
CA SER A 103 3.89 2.96 0.14
C SER A 103 3.29 1.86 -0.75
N ASN A 104 4.16 1.10 -1.41
CA ASN A 104 3.82 -0.13 -2.15
C ASN A 104 2.82 0.07 -3.32
N TRP A 105 2.75 1.28 -3.87
CA TRP A 105 2.13 1.52 -5.18
C TRP A 105 3.11 1.14 -6.29
N ARG A 106 2.64 0.48 -7.34
CA ARG A 106 3.49 -0.09 -8.40
C ARG A 106 2.94 0.23 -9.77
N HIS A 107 3.86 0.42 -10.71
CA HIS A 107 3.54 0.54 -12.12
C HIS A 107 3.39 -0.85 -12.74
N CYS A 108 2.23 -1.13 -13.34
CA CYS A 108 2.01 -2.35 -14.08
C CYS A 108 2.43 -2.19 -15.54
N TYR A 109 3.48 -2.88 -16.00
CA TYR A 109 4.01 -2.72 -17.36
C TYR A 109 3.08 -3.27 -18.46
N ARG A 110 2.00 -3.98 -18.10
CA ARG A 110 1.04 -4.56 -19.05
C ARG A 110 -0.17 -3.65 -19.29
N CYS A 111 -0.65 -2.96 -18.26
CA CYS A 111 -1.77 -2.04 -18.39
C CYS A 111 -1.38 -0.57 -18.21
N ALA A 112 -0.10 -0.26 -18.01
CA ALA A 112 0.46 1.05 -17.67
C ALA A 112 -0.11 1.72 -16.39
N GLY A 113 -1.05 1.07 -15.69
CA GLY A 113 -1.72 1.65 -14.53
C GLY A 113 -0.86 1.62 -13.27
N LEU A 114 -1.04 2.63 -12.42
CA LEU A 114 -0.57 2.59 -11.04
C LEU A 114 -1.54 1.78 -10.20
N TYR A 115 -1.05 0.74 -9.51
CA TYR A 115 -1.88 -0.10 -8.64
C TYR A 115 -1.23 -0.29 -7.27
N TRP A 116 -2.05 -0.48 -6.24
CA TRP A 116 -1.55 -0.79 -4.91
C TRP A 116 -1.32 -2.29 -4.78
N ALA A 117 -0.07 -2.68 -4.52
CA ALA A 117 0.38 -4.07 -4.64
C ALA A 117 0.23 -4.87 -3.33
N LEU A 118 -1.02 -5.17 -2.97
CA LEU A 118 -1.33 -6.16 -1.94
C LEU A 118 -0.86 -7.56 -2.35
N THR A 119 -0.57 -8.41 -1.36
CA THR A 119 -0.05 -9.78 -1.53
C THR A 119 -1.01 -10.71 -2.31
N ASP A 120 -2.29 -10.34 -2.44
CA ASP A 120 -3.37 -11.24 -2.86
C ASP A 120 -3.95 -10.81 -4.23
N ALA A 121 -3.05 -10.55 -5.18
CA ALA A 121 -3.22 -9.49 -6.17
C ALA A 121 -4.59 -9.37 -6.91
N PRO A 122 -5.07 -8.13 -7.05
CA PRO A 122 -6.26 -7.68 -7.77
C PRO A 122 -6.07 -7.75 -9.30
N ARG A 123 -7.16 -8.04 -9.99
CA ARG A 123 -7.14 -8.55 -11.37
C ARG A 123 -6.71 -7.46 -12.38
N CYS A 124 -5.70 -7.74 -13.21
CA CYS A 124 -5.21 -6.82 -14.24
C CYS A 124 -6.10 -6.88 -15.49
N PRO A 125 -6.48 -5.76 -16.14
CA PRO A 125 -7.31 -5.80 -17.34
C PRO A 125 -6.61 -6.47 -18.55
N ALA A 126 -5.28 -6.56 -18.55
CA ALA A 126 -4.52 -7.35 -19.52
C ALA A 126 -4.57 -8.88 -19.23
N GLY A 127 -5.34 -9.32 -18.24
CA GLY A 127 -5.44 -10.71 -17.79
C GLY A 127 -4.45 -11.07 -16.68
N GLY A 128 -4.85 -11.93 -15.74
CA GLY A 128 -4.02 -12.36 -14.61
C GLY A 128 -3.76 -11.25 -13.56
N ALA A 129 -2.72 -11.42 -12.74
CA ALA A 129 -2.34 -10.46 -11.70
C ALA A 129 -1.51 -9.30 -12.25
N HIS A 130 -1.64 -8.08 -11.71
CA HIS A 130 -0.75 -6.98 -12.10
C HIS A 130 0.74 -7.37 -11.96
N ALA A 131 1.57 -6.87 -12.87
CA ALA A 131 2.98 -7.25 -12.96
C ALA A 131 3.85 -5.99 -13.09
N TYR A 132 4.90 -5.92 -12.30
CA TYR A 132 5.85 -4.81 -12.27
C TYR A 132 7.27 -5.30 -12.58
N ILE A 133 8.14 -4.39 -13.00
CA ILE A 133 9.54 -4.71 -13.27
C ILE A 133 10.27 -4.84 -11.92
N ARG A 134 10.85 -6.01 -11.67
CA ARG A 134 11.74 -6.25 -10.53
C ARG A 134 13.19 -6.24 -11.03
N PRO A 135 14.03 -5.29 -10.58
CA PRO A 135 15.44 -5.30 -10.94
C PRO A 135 16.17 -6.50 -10.31
N SER A 136 17.30 -6.90 -10.90
CA SER A 136 18.13 -8.01 -10.42
C SER A 136 18.89 -7.66 -9.13
N SER A 137 19.09 -6.38 -8.86
CA SER A 137 19.68 -5.86 -7.63
C SER A 137 18.83 -4.71 -7.06
N GLY A 138 18.82 -4.59 -5.73
CA GLY A 138 17.97 -3.64 -5.00
C GLY A 138 16.53 -4.10 -4.80
N GLY A 139 15.75 -3.28 -4.08
CA GLY A 139 14.32 -3.51 -3.90
C GLY A 139 13.53 -3.18 -5.17
N PRO A 140 12.26 -3.59 -5.27
CA PRO A 140 11.44 -3.19 -6.39
C PRO A 140 11.05 -1.70 -6.29
N ARG A 141 10.85 -1.04 -7.44
CA ARG A 141 10.33 0.34 -7.43
C ARG A 141 8.93 0.36 -6.80
N GLN A 142 8.73 1.22 -5.80
CA GLN A 142 7.40 1.55 -5.26
C GLN A 142 7.21 3.07 -5.20
N PHE A 143 5.99 3.50 -5.49
CA PHE A 143 5.58 4.89 -5.41
C PHE A 143 5.01 5.18 -4.03
N LEU A 144 5.31 6.38 -3.54
CA LEU A 144 4.92 6.88 -2.24
C LEU A 144 3.84 7.95 -2.48
N LEU A 145 2.59 7.62 -2.16
CA LEU A 145 1.47 8.54 -2.39
C LEU A 145 1.08 9.25 -1.11
N THR A 146 1.07 10.58 -1.16
CA THR A 146 0.55 11.41 -0.08
C THR A 146 -0.97 11.33 -0.04
N HIS A 147 -1.54 11.23 1.17
CA HIS A 147 -2.98 11.07 1.33
C HIS A 147 -3.54 11.82 2.54
N ASP A 148 -4.84 12.15 2.46
CA ASP A 148 -5.64 12.82 3.48
C ASP A 148 -5.00 14.13 3.97
N VAL A 149 -4.50 14.92 3.00
CA VAL A 149 -3.90 16.24 3.20
C VAL A 149 -4.75 17.38 2.60
N GLY A 150 -5.93 17.05 2.04
CA GLY A 150 -6.73 17.98 1.24
C GLY A 150 -6.09 18.22 -0.14
N GLU A 151 -6.20 19.43 -0.67
CA GLU A 151 -5.57 19.84 -1.93
C GLU A 151 -4.60 21.01 -1.70
N PRO A 152 -3.36 20.75 -1.23
CA PRO A 152 -2.31 21.75 -1.22
C PRO A 152 -2.06 22.33 -2.61
N ALA A 153 -1.55 23.57 -2.66
CA ALA A 153 -1.22 24.24 -3.91
C ALA A 153 -0.29 23.37 -4.78
N GLY A 154 -0.61 23.25 -6.07
CA GLY A 154 0.15 22.41 -7.01
C GLY A 154 -0.12 20.91 -6.89
N THR A 155 -1.20 20.51 -6.22
CA THR A 155 -1.65 19.11 -6.17
C THR A 155 -3.07 18.97 -6.71
N GLN A 156 -3.45 17.74 -7.06
CA GLN A 156 -4.84 17.37 -7.32
C GLN A 156 -5.22 16.25 -6.36
N HIS A 157 -6.28 16.45 -5.56
CA HIS A 157 -6.85 15.39 -4.72
C HIS A 157 -7.98 14.63 -5.44
N GLN A 158 -8.79 13.83 -4.74
CA GLN A 158 -9.81 12.94 -5.32
C GLN A 158 -9.25 11.76 -6.12
N TRP A 159 -7.97 11.45 -5.97
CA TRP A 159 -7.43 10.18 -6.46
C TRP A 159 -7.72 9.10 -5.43
N ARG A 160 -8.36 8.01 -5.86
CA ARG A 160 -8.87 6.96 -4.98
C ARG A 160 -8.36 5.60 -5.40
N TYR A 161 -8.22 4.71 -4.43
CA TYR A 161 -7.97 3.30 -4.66
C TYR A 161 -9.28 2.60 -5.05
N CYS A 162 -9.27 1.79 -6.12
CA CYS A 162 -10.41 0.95 -6.47
C CYS A 162 -10.28 -0.45 -5.88
N PHE A 163 -11.14 -0.89 -4.96
CA PHE A 163 -10.96 -2.22 -4.34
C PHE A 163 -11.17 -3.41 -5.30
N LYS A 164 -11.77 -3.19 -6.48
CA LYS A 164 -12.07 -4.25 -7.46
C LYS A 164 -10.86 -4.62 -8.33
N CYS A 165 -10.06 -3.63 -8.72
CA CYS A 165 -8.90 -3.79 -9.62
C CYS A 165 -7.61 -3.17 -9.11
N SER A 166 -7.70 -2.46 -7.98
CA SER A 166 -6.62 -1.84 -7.20
C SER A 166 -5.79 -0.79 -7.90
N VAL A 167 -6.23 -0.34 -9.06
CA VAL A 167 -5.65 0.82 -9.70
C VAL A 167 -6.04 2.08 -8.93
N LEU A 168 -5.15 3.08 -8.98
CA LEU A 168 -5.48 4.44 -8.61
C LEU A 168 -6.33 5.04 -9.73
N PHE A 169 -7.48 5.63 -9.39
CA PHE A 169 -8.37 6.27 -10.34
C PHE A 169 -8.82 7.63 -9.81
N TYR A 170 -9.15 8.53 -10.72
CA TYR A 170 -9.68 9.84 -10.36
C TYR A 170 -11.19 9.75 -10.13
N ASN A 171 -11.62 10.17 -8.94
CA ASN A 171 -13.02 10.14 -8.50
C ASN A 171 -13.65 11.54 -8.46
N GLY A 172 -12.96 12.56 -9.00
CA GLY A 172 -13.44 13.94 -8.94
C GLY A 172 -14.72 14.22 -9.72
N TYR A 173 -15.19 13.30 -10.57
CA TYR A 173 -16.44 13.45 -11.34
C TYR A 173 -17.62 12.64 -10.78
N ALA A 174 -17.45 11.98 -9.64
CA ALA A 174 -18.49 11.16 -9.01
C ALA A 174 -19.78 11.94 -8.70
N TYR A 175 -19.67 13.25 -8.43
CA TYR A 175 -20.83 14.13 -8.19
C TYR A 175 -21.73 14.34 -9.42
N ARG A 176 -21.24 14.01 -10.62
CA ARG A 176 -22.00 14.05 -11.88
C ARG A 176 -22.44 12.66 -12.35
N ASN A 177 -22.31 11.65 -11.50
CA ASN A 177 -22.49 10.24 -11.85
C ASN A 177 -21.59 9.77 -13.01
N GLU A 178 -20.41 10.39 -13.15
CA GLU A 178 -19.40 9.99 -14.12
C GLU A 178 -18.35 9.13 -13.40
N TYR A 179 -18.33 7.84 -13.72
CA TYR A 179 -17.38 6.88 -13.17
C TYR A 179 -16.57 6.31 -14.32
N GLY A 180 -15.24 6.46 -14.28
CA GLY A 180 -14.36 5.84 -15.27
C GLY A 180 -14.56 4.33 -15.31
N LEU A 181 -14.37 3.73 -16.49
CA LEU A 181 -14.64 2.31 -16.71
C LEU A 181 -13.71 1.41 -15.87
N CYS A 182 -14.32 0.63 -14.97
CA CYS A 182 -13.65 -0.45 -14.27
C CYS A 182 -13.82 -1.77 -15.04
N PRO A 183 -12.74 -2.51 -15.33
CA PRO A 183 -12.81 -3.80 -16.04
C PRO A 183 -13.59 -4.90 -15.30
N TYR A 184 -13.92 -4.70 -14.02
CA TYR A 184 -14.67 -5.65 -13.19
C TYR A 184 -16.00 -5.09 -12.69
N ASP A 185 -16.39 -3.91 -13.18
CA ASP A 185 -17.73 -3.38 -13.03
C ASP A 185 -17.99 -2.36 -14.14
N PHE A 186 -18.52 -2.85 -15.26
CA PHE A 186 -18.80 -2.04 -16.44
C PHE A 186 -20.03 -1.14 -16.28
N VAL A 187 -20.82 -1.33 -15.23
CA VAL A 187 -22.05 -0.58 -14.98
C VAL A 187 -21.77 0.60 -14.05
N TRP A 188 -21.11 0.33 -12.92
CA TRP A 188 -20.87 1.34 -11.89
C TRP A 188 -19.45 1.88 -11.86
N GLY A 189 -18.56 1.35 -12.71
CA GLY A 189 -17.19 1.82 -12.84
C GLY A 189 -16.35 1.51 -11.60
N HIS A 190 -15.33 2.36 -11.37
CA HIS A 190 -14.45 2.20 -10.22
C HIS A 190 -15.19 2.45 -8.90
N THR A 191 -14.80 1.72 -7.85
CA THR A 191 -15.39 1.91 -6.52
C THR A 191 -14.32 2.28 -5.52
N ALA A 192 -14.39 3.53 -5.05
CA ALA A 192 -13.42 4.11 -4.13
C ALA A 192 -13.41 3.36 -2.79
N ALA A 193 -12.21 3.11 -2.28
CA ALA A 193 -11.95 2.63 -0.94
C ALA A 193 -10.66 3.26 -0.40
N GLY A 194 -10.47 3.22 0.92
CA GLY A 194 -9.29 3.78 1.57
C GLY A 194 -9.20 5.30 1.44
N PHE A 195 -7.97 5.79 1.35
CA PHE A 195 -7.63 7.21 1.49
C PHE A 195 -8.03 8.09 0.28
N ASP A 196 -7.97 9.40 0.49
CA ASP A 196 -8.00 10.42 -0.57
C ASP A 196 -6.55 10.86 -0.89
N PHE A 197 -6.04 10.45 -2.05
CA PHE A 197 -4.66 10.74 -2.46
C PHE A 197 -4.57 12.10 -3.16
N ALA A 198 -3.53 12.85 -2.82
CA ALA A 198 -3.20 14.12 -3.46
C ALA A 198 -1.91 13.96 -4.28
N LEU A 199 -2.02 14.14 -5.60
CA LEU A 199 -0.90 13.95 -6.53
C LEU A 199 -0.27 15.30 -6.92
N PRO A 200 1.06 15.45 -6.86
CA PRO A 200 1.74 16.63 -7.36
C PRO A 200 1.55 16.79 -8.88
N VAL A 201 1.14 17.99 -9.29
CA VAL A 201 1.02 18.40 -10.68
C VAL A 201 2.33 19.01 -11.13
N SER A 202 2.91 18.54 -12.23
CA SER A 202 4.18 19.07 -12.76
C SER A 202 4.03 19.90 -14.04
N ALA A 203 2.98 19.68 -14.82
CA ALA A 203 2.67 20.46 -16.03
C ALA A 203 1.22 20.23 -16.48
N TYR A 204 0.73 21.06 -17.41
CA TYR A 204 -0.54 20.90 -18.10
C TYR A 204 -0.36 20.08 -19.39
#